data_AF-A0A7S3SXP1-F1
#
_entry.id   AF-A0A7S3SXP1-F1
#
_cell.length_a   1.000
_cell.length_b   1.000
_cell.length_c   1.000
_cell.angle_alpha   90.00
_cell.angle_beta   90.00
_cell.angle_gamma   90.00
#
_symmetry.space_group_name_H-M   'P 1'
#
loop_
_entity.id
_entity.type
_entity.pdbx_description
1 polymer ?
#
loop_
_entity_poly.entity_id
_entity_poly.type
_entity_poly.pdbx_seq_one_letter_code
_entity_poly.pdbx_strand_id
1 'polypeptide(L)'
;PVPPLRVSLTSPSERSSPPPLSPPHPPVHPRHRRPETSSSSDSVVKRHHRRDIIVPSVVPSLLHMQPRPRLPLPSLFTLLALALPSASPLHVFTCRHTYESTLAEELANAGVPAAAVTTVCPAVVSVSGELPALDPTYALQWLPCAAEVQGASVRLLADAAVAACGDALLGEAPRGALAVHALVPDLLKGGRTPRLLRRCEAIADRALERLRVRHRSARPLAAGEALPGDAPRLLLQLLLLSPERLLVSLSPCEQGRGLGTWPNWHAPAGLASVDVPKSTHMPSSAYRKLSEAFDCLQQWPAPADRVVDLGACPGGWTATLRRLGCSVIAVDRSPLDAQLAHDPRVTFVGGDAFAYEPPWAGEEGRGVRTWMVSDVIAYPARAVELVRRWGSRRWASRMVVTMKFQAGVDWAALDEAGSVAESLGYDFRSKHFFNNKNEVTLLLQLRE
;
A
#
# COMPACT_ATOMS: atom_id res chain seq x y z
N PRO A 1 -57.66 37.65 -32.04
CA PRO A 1 -57.15 39.03 -32.15
C PRO A 1 -56.52 39.52 -30.83
N VAL A 2 -55.21 39.32 -30.68
CA VAL A 2 -54.22 40.21 -30.00
C VAL A 2 -52.85 39.76 -30.55
N PRO A 3 -51.96 40.67 -31.03
CA PRO A 3 -50.75 40.32 -31.77
C PRO A 3 -49.51 40.13 -30.86
N PRO A 4 -48.37 39.61 -31.38
CA PRO A 4 -47.17 39.36 -30.62
C PRO A 4 -46.20 40.56 -30.63
N LEU A 5 -45.58 40.84 -29.49
CA LEU A 5 -44.50 41.83 -29.35
C LEU A 5 -43.13 41.15 -29.47
N ARG A 6 -42.38 41.55 -30.51
CA ARG A 6 -40.94 41.35 -30.67
C ARG A 6 -40.18 42.20 -29.65
N VAL A 7 -39.12 41.64 -29.06
CA VAL A 7 -37.97 42.43 -28.58
C VAL A 7 -36.68 41.75 -29.02
N SER A 8 -35.90 42.48 -29.79
CA SER A 8 -34.55 42.14 -30.24
C SER A 8 -33.52 42.85 -29.35
N LEU A 9 -32.52 42.07 -28.93
CA LEU A 9 -31.09 42.38 -28.76
C LEU A 9 -30.65 43.78 -28.28
N THR A 10 -29.97 43.79 -27.14
CA THR A 10 -28.79 44.65 -26.91
C THR A 10 -27.66 43.82 -26.28
N SER A 11 -26.49 43.91 -26.89
CA SER A 11 -25.22 43.35 -26.41
C SER A 11 -24.64 44.19 -25.26
N PRO A 12 -23.77 43.60 -24.42
CA PRO A 12 -22.56 44.34 -24.05
C PRO A 12 -21.27 43.51 -24.11
N SER A 13 -20.30 44.12 -24.81
CA SER A 13 -18.84 44.13 -24.64
C SER A 13 -18.11 43.02 -23.86
N GLU A 14 -17.17 42.44 -24.58
CA GLU A 14 -15.89 41.85 -24.18
C GLU A 14 -15.33 42.30 -22.82
N ARG A 15 -14.97 41.32 -21.98
CA ARG A 15 -13.77 41.36 -21.14
C ARG A 15 -13.01 40.05 -21.29
N SER A 16 -11.71 40.23 -21.51
CA SER A 16 -10.66 39.26 -21.75
C SER A 16 -10.64 38.08 -20.79
N SER A 17 -10.56 36.87 -21.34
CA SER A 17 -10.24 35.65 -20.62
C SER A 17 -8.73 35.59 -20.31
N PRO A 18 -8.31 35.09 -19.13
CA PRO A 18 -6.89 34.86 -18.86
C PRO A 18 -6.38 33.64 -19.65
N PRO A 19 -5.09 33.60 -20.03
CA PRO A 19 -4.53 32.50 -20.81
C PRO A 19 -4.45 31.20 -19.98
N PRO A 20 -4.50 30.02 -20.63
CA PRO A 20 -4.42 28.75 -19.94
C PRO A 20 -3.01 28.51 -19.37
N LEU A 21 -2.96 28.07 -18.10
CA LEU A 21 -1.76 27.65 -17.40
C LEU A 21 -1.12 26.45 -18.12
N SER A 22 0.14 26.60 -18.52
CA SER A 22 0.96 25.53 -19.09
C SER A 22 1.33 24.48 -18.04
N PRO A 23 1.45 23.19 -18.41
CA PRO A 23 1.83 22.12 -17.49
C PRO A 23 3.30 22.26 -17.05
N PRO A 24 3.67 21.75 -15.85
CA PRO A 24 5.02 21.89 -15.32
C PRO A 24 6.04 21.07 -16.12
N HIS A 25 7.14 21.72 -16.51
CA HIS A 25 8.31 21.06 -17.11
C HIS A 25 9.10 20.27 -16.04
N PRO A 26 9.71 19.13 -16.42
CA PRO A 26 10.56 18.36 -15.52
C PRO A 26 11.89 19.07 -15.21
N PRO A 27 12.52 18.79 -14.05
CA PRO A 27 13.72 19.49 -13.62
C PRO A 27 14.93 19.16 -14.51
N VAL A 28 15.65 20.21 -14.90
CA VAL A 28 16.92 20.17 -15.62
C VAL A 28 18.03 19.79 -14.64
N HIS A 29 18.70 18.65 -14.87
CA HIS A 29 19.90 18.27 -14.11
C HIS A 29 21.11 19.14 -14.50
N PRO A 30 21.88 19.68 -13.53
CA PRO A 30 23.13 20.36 -13.82
C PRO A 30 24.23 19.35 -14.19
N ARG A 31 24.94 19.65 -15.28
CA ARG A 31 26.12 18.92 -15.76
C ARG A 31 27.23 18.95 -14.70
N HIS A 32 27.63 17.79 -14.19
CA HIS A 32 28.84 17.65 -13.38
C HIS A 32 30.09 17.84 -14.26
N ARG A 33 30.91 18.83 -13.90
CA ARG A 33 32.31 18.96 -14.34
C ARG A 33 33.14 17.87 -13.67
N ARG A 34 33.92 17.13 -14.46
CA ARG A 34 35.07 16.33 -13.99
C ARG A 34 36.18 17.23 -13.47
N PRO A 35 36.96 16.77 -12.49
CA PRO A 35 38.39 17.02 -12.48
C PRO A 35 39.15 15.70 -12.68
N GLU A 36 39.87 15.62 -13.79
CA GLU A 36 40.95 14.65 -14.00
C GLU A 36 42.18 15.14 -13.23
N THR A 37 42.69 14.36 -12.27
CA THR A 37 44.12 14.32 -11.93
C THR A 37 44.45 13.00 -11.24
N SER A 38 45.22 12.14 -11.91
CA SER A 38 46.35 11.41 -11.33
C SER A 38 46.91 10.46 -12.38
N SER A 39 48.15 10.73 -12.78
CA SER A 39 49.00 9.82 -13.55
C SER A 39 50.15 9.42 -12.65
N SER A 40 50.49 8.11 -12.72
CA SER A 40 51.81 7.48 -12.52
C SER A 40 52.61 7.85 -11.25
N SER A 41 53.15 6.89 -10.50
CA SER A 41 54.19 5.98 -10.98
C SER A 41 54.50 4.87 -9.95
N ASP A 42 54.74 3.67 -10.47
CA ASP A 42 55.73 2.63 -10.10
C ASP A 42 56.33 2.60 -8.68
N SER A 43 56.37 1.39 -8.07
CA SER A 43 57.57 0.52 -8.17
C SER A 43 57.58 -0.69 -7.19
N VAL A 44 57.92 -1.86 -7.76
CA VAL A 44 58.90 -2.86 -7.26
C VAL A 44 58.50 -3.85 -6.13
N VAL A 45 58.11 -5.05 -6.59
CA VAL A 45 58.65 -6.40 -6.32
C VAL A 45 59.53 -6.63 -5.07
N LYS A 46 59.16 -7.64 -4.26
CA LYS A 46 60.09 -8.67 -3.74
C LYS A 46 59.36 -9.96 -3.33
N ARG A 47 59.66 -11.05 -4.04
CA ARG A 47 59.35 -12.46 -3.71
C ARG A 47 60.25 -12.94 -2.58
N HIS A 48 59.77 -13.85 -1.72
CA HIS A 48 60.60 -14.85 -1.04
C HIS A 48 59.88 -16.21 -0.98
N HIS A 49 60.60 -17.26 -1.38
CA HIS A 49 60.25 -18.69 -1.31
C HIS A 49 60.54 -19.28 0.08
N ARG A 50 59.78 -20.32 0.47
CA ARG A 50 60.20 -21.54 1.20
C ARG A 50 58.97 -22.47 1.29
N ARG A 51 58.88 -23.53 0.47
CA ARG A 51 59.37 -24.92 0.66
C ARG A 51 58.68 -25.68 1.80
N ASP A 52 57.98 -26.72 1.37
CA ASP A 52 57.18 -27.71 2.11
C ASP A 52 58.00 -28.62 3.04
N ILE A 53 57.36 -29.04 4.14
CA ILE A 53 57.70 -30.26 4.88
C ILE A 53 56.38 -30.99 5.16
N ILE A 54 56.30 -32.23 4.71
CA ILE A 54 55.21 -33.19 4.94
C ILE A 54 55.59 -34.06 6.14
N VAL A 55 54.68 -34.21 7.10
CA VAL A 55 54.64 -35.37 8.03
C VAL A 55 53.17 -35.73 8.29
N PRO A 56 52.77 -37.02 8.24
CA PRO A 56 51.36 -37.43 8.30
C PRO A 56 50.92 -37.76 9.74
N SER A 57 49.71 -37.38 10.13
CA SER A 57 49.02 -38.05 11.25
C SER A 57 47.50 -38.01 11.13
N VAL A 58 46.95 -39.20 10.84
CA VAL A 58 45.74 -39.81 11.40
C VAL A 58 44.64 -38.84 11.91
N VAL A 59 43.56 -38.75 11.15
CA VAL A 59 42.30 -38.09 11.51
C VAL A 59 41.40 -39.08 12.25
N PRO A 60 40.94 -38.82 13.48
CA PRO A 60 39.74 -39.43 14.02
C PRO A 60 38.51 -38.64 13.55
N SER A 61 37.51 -39.38 13.09
CA SER A 61 36.19 -38.91 12.69
C SER A 61 35.57 -37.99 13.73
N LEU A 62 35.30 -36.73 13.37
CA LEU A 62 34.48 -35.78 14.13
C LEU A 62 33.32 -35.35 13.24
N LEU A 63 32.12 -35.71 13.70
CA LEU A 63 30.82 -35.27 13.21
C LEU A 63 30.85 -33.76 12.89
N HIS A 64 30.52 -33.41 11.65
CA HIS A 64 30.23 -32.04 11.27
C HIS A 64 29.00 -31.54 12.04
N MET A 65 29.21 -30.83 13.15
CA MET A 65 28.20 -29.93 13.70
C MET A 65 28.11 -28.71 12.79
N GLN A 66 27.01 -28.63 12.04
CA GLN A 66 26.56 -27.42 11.34
C GLN A 66 26.42 -26.26 12.36
N PRO A 67 26.85 -25.03 12.03
CA PRO A 67 26.64 -23.89 12.91
C PRO A 67 25.13 -23.58 12.99
N ARG A 68 24.58 -23.60 14.21
CA ARG A 68 23.20 -23.16 14.48
C ARG A 68 23.06 -21.68 14.07
N PRO A 69 21.98 -21.28 13.38
CA PRO A 69 21.71 -19.88 13.14
C PRO A 69 21.50 -19.17 14.48
N ARG A 70 22.21 -18.06 14.69
CA ARG A 70 22.00 -17.18 15.84
C ARG A 70 20.59 -16.59 15.72
N LEU A 71 19.69 -16.97 16.62
CA LEU A 71 18.42 -16.28 16.83
C LEU A 71 18.71 -14.80 17.14
N PRO A 72 18.02 -13.84 16.52
CA PRO A 72 18.17 -12.44 16.87
C PRO A 72 17.69 -12.24 18.32
N LEU A 73 18.44 -11.45 19.08
CA LEU A 73 18.05 -11.01 20.42
C LEU A 73 16.70 -10.29 20.35
N PRO A 74 15.80 -10.45 21.33
CA PRO A 74 14.54 -9.73 21.35
C PRO A 74 14.81 -8.22 21.31
N SER A 75 14.03 -7.50 20.50
CA SER A 75 14.08 -6.04 20.42
C SER A 75 13.75 -5.43 21.79
N LEU A 76 14.14 -4.17 22.00
CA LEU A 76 13.94 -3.41 23.25
C LEU A 76 12.49 -3.37 23.80
N PHE A 77 11.51 -3.96 23.10
CA PHE A 77 10.13 -4.07 23.54
C PHE A 77 9.93 -4.87 24.83
N THR A 78 10.84 -5.77 25.20
CA THR A 78 10.61 -6.69 26.34
C THR A 78 10.95 -6.10 27.72
N LEU A 79 11.56 -4.91 27.81
CA LEU A 79 12.15 -4.42 29.08
C LEU A 79 11.53 -3.17 29.70
N LEU A 80 10.34 -2.74 29.25
CA LEU A 80 9.64 -1.59 29.84
C LEU A 80 8.22 -1.93 30.31
N ALA A 81 8.07 -3.01 31.07
CA ALA A 81 6.84 -3.34 31.79
C ALA A 81 7.09 -3.26 33.30
N LEU A 82 7.07 -2.05 33.86
CA LEU A 82 6.90 -1.86 35.30
C LEU A 82 5.77 -0.87 35.57
N ALA A 83 4.81 -1.37 36.35
CA ALA A 83 3.74 -0.68 37.08
C ALA A 83 2.48 -0.25 36.31
N LEU A 84 1.55 -1.20 36.18
CA LEU A 84 0.10 -1.17 36.50
C LEU A 84 -0.44 -2.58 36.18
N PRO A 85 -1.59 -3.06 36.72
CA PRO A 85 -2.13 -4.35 36.30
C PRO A 85 -2.36 -4.28 34.79
N SER A 86 -1.49 -4.95 34.02
CA SER A 86 -1.43 -4.79 32.57
C SER A 86 -2.75 -5.28 32.02
N ALA A 87 -3.66 -4.36 31.72
CA ALA A 87 -4.81 -4.66 30.90
C ALA A 87 -4.27 -5.33 29.63
N SER A 88 -4.87 -6.46 29.25
CA SER A 88 -4.53 -7.13 28.00
C SER A 88 -4.54 -6.10 26.87
N PRO A 89 -3.53 -6.07 25.98
CA PRO A 89 -3.45 -5.07 24.93
C PRO A 89 -4.72 -5.12 24.07
N LEU A 90 -5.25 -3.95 23.74
CA LEU A 90 -6.40 -3.81 22.86
C LEU A 90 -5.89 -3.52 21.44
N HIS A 91 -6.28 -4.33 20.48
CA HIS A 91 -6.01 -4.09 19.07
C HIS A 91 -7.31 -3.78 18.36
N VAL A 92 -7.31 -2.79 17.47
CA VAL A 92 -8.53 -2.39 16.74
C VAL A 92 -8.26 -2.43 15.25
N PHE A 93 -9.11 -3.13 14.52
CA PHE A 93 -9.09 -3.21 13.08
C PHE A 93 -10.30 -2.47 12.50
N THR A 94 -10.07 -1.78 11.39
CA THR A 94 -11.15 -1.27 10.55
C THR A 94 -11.29 -2.15 9.31
N CYS A 95 -12.51 -2.44 8.90
CA CYS A 95 -12.80 -3.16 7.66
C CYS A 95 -13.85 -2.39 6.85
N ARG A 96 -14.19 -2.85 5.65
CA ARG A 96 -15.39 -2.37 4.97
C ARG A 96 -16.62 -2.74 5.80
N HIS A 97 -17.58 -1.83 5.93
CA HIS A 97 -18.84 -2.15 6.61
C HIS A 97 -19.50 -3.38 5.98
N THR A 98 -20.11 -4.24 6.81
CA THR A 98 -20.70 -5.56 6.49
C THR A 98 -19.71 -6.71 6.28
N TYR A 99 -18.40 -6.49 6.48
CA TYR A 99 -17.37 -7.53 6.43
C TYR A 99 -16.74 -7.81 7.81
N GLU A 100 -17.36 -7.34 8.89
CA GLU A 100 -16.87 -7.52 10.26
C GLU A 100 -16.78 -9.00 10.63
N SER A 101 -17.75 -9.82 10.20
CA SER A 101 -17.74 -11.27 10.42
C SER A 101 -16.66 -11.98 9.60
N THR A 102 -16.42 -11.54 8.36
CA THR A 102 -15.36 -12.10 7.50
C THR A 102 -13.98 -11.80 8.05
N LEU A 103 -13.76 -10.59 8.58
CA LEU A 103 -12.53 -10.25 9.29
C LEU A 103 -12.39 -11.06 10.59
N ALA A 104 -13.46 -11.25 11.36
CA ALA A 104 -13.42 -12.09 12.56
C ALA A 104 -13.08 -13.56 12.24
N GLU A 105 -13.60 -14.09 11.13
CA GLU A 105 -13.26 -15.42 10.60
C GLU A 105 -11.78 -15.50 10.19
N GLU A 106 -11.26 -14.50 9.48
CA GLU A 106 -9.83 -14.41 9.12
C GLU A 106 -8.93 -14.43 10.36
N LEU A 107 -9.28 -13.63 11.37
CA LEU A 107 -8.55 -13.59 12.64
C LEU A 107 -8.60 -14.95 13.36
N ALA A 108 -9.76 -15.63 13.35
CA ALA A 108 -9.88 -16.96 13.93
C ALA A 108 -9.02 -18.00 13.20
N ASN A 109 -8.96 -17.94 11.87
CA ASN A 109 -8.08 -18.79 11.05
C ASN A 109 -6.60 -18.53 11.35
N ALA A 110 -6.25 -17.29 11.72
CA ALA A 110 -4.92 -16.92 12.20
C ALA A 110 -4.64 -17.31 13.67
N GLY A 111 -5.56 -18.03 14.33
CA GLY A 111 -5.41 -18.53 15.70
C GLY A 111 -5.87 -17.56 16.79
N VAL A 112 -6.53 -16.46 16.45
CA VAL A 112 -7.11 -15.54 17.44
C VAL A 112 -8.37 -16.17 18.05
N PRO A 113 -8.46 -16.31 19.38
CA PRO A 113 -9.65 -16.90 20.01
C PRO A 113 -10.90 -16.06 19.71
N ALA A 114 -12.00 -16.70 19.30
CA ALA A 114 -13.25 -15.99 18.99
C ALA A 114 -13.77 -15.14 20.16
N ALA A 115 -13.57 -15.59 21.41
CA ALA A 115 -13.94 -14.85 22.62
C ALA A 115 -13.15 -13.54 22.82
N ALA A 116 -11.99 -13.40 22.19
CA ALA A 116 -11.18 -12.18 22.21
C ALA A 116 -11.64 -11.14 21.19
N VAL A 117 -12.44 -11.54 20.19
CA VAL A 117 -12.87 -10.70 19.06
C VAL A 117 -14.24 -10.11 19.35
N THR A 118 -14.36 -8.79 19.27
CA THR A 118 -15.62 -8.05 19.48
C THR A 118 -15.86 -7.07 18.34
N THR A 119 -17.05 -7.08 17.74
CA THR A 119 -17.49 -5.98 16.86
C THR A 119 -17.91 -4.79 17.73
N VAL A 120 -17.09 -3.74 17.77
CA VAL A 120 -17.31 -2.55 18.61
C VAL A 120 -18.46 -1.71 18.07
N CYS A 121 -18.47 -1.52 16.75
CA CYS A 121 -19.53 -0.86 16.00
C CYS A 121 -19.40 -1.28 14.52
N PRO A 122 -20.35 -0.89 13.64
CA PRO A 122 -20.17 -1.08 12.21
C PRO A 122 -18.77 -0.70 11.72
N ALA A 123 -18.13 -1.61 11.00
CA ALA A 123 -16.81 -1.53 10.39
C ALA A 123 -15.61 -1.53 11.35
N VAL A 124 -15.81 -1.71 12.66
CA VAL A 124 -14.75 -1.69 13.67
C VAL A 124 -14.78 -2.96 14.51
N VAL A 125 -13.70 -3.73 14.45
CA VAL A 125 -13.50 -4.97 15.19
C VAL A 125 -12.34 -4.77 16.17
N SER A 126 -12.51 -5.13 17.43
CA SER A 126 -11.44 -5.13 18.43
C SER A 126 -11.04 -6.54 18.80
N VAL A 127 -9.76 -6.73 19.11
CA VAL A 127 -9.21 -7.96 19.70
C VAL A 127 -8.54 -7.62 21.03
N SER A 128 -8.85 -8.36 22.08
CA SER A 128 -8.20 -8.24 23.38
C SER A 128 -7.14 -9.32 23.58
N GLY A 129 -5.95 -8.95 24.03
CA GLY A 129 -4.85 -9.88 24.23
C GLY A 129 -3.78 -9.78 23.15
N GLU A 130 -2.76 -10.62 23.27
CA GLU A 130 -1.64 -10.64 22.33
C GLU A 130 -2.12 -11.08 20.94
N LEU A 131 -1.59 -10.41 19.92
CA LEU A 131 -1.79 -10.77 18.52
C LEU A 131 -0.45 -11.15 17.89
N PRO A 132 -0.43 -12.17 17.01
CA PRO A 132 0.73 -12.39 16.15
C PRO A 132 0.90 -11.21 15.17
N ALA A 133 2.07 -11.13 14.54
CA ALA A 133 2.26 -10.23 13.41
C ALA A 133 1.31 -10.65 12.28
N LEU A 134 0.37 -9.77 11.92
CA LEU A 134 -0.70 -10.05 10.97
C LEU A 134 -0.91 -8.85 10.05
N ASP A 135 -1.16 -9.12 8.78
CA ASP A 135 -1.67 -8.16 7.80
C ASP A 135 -2.94 -8.74 7.15
N PRO A 136 -4.09 -8.73 7.86
CA PRO A 136 -5.29 -9.38 7.40
C PRO A 136 -5.78 -8.77 6.08
N THR A 137 -6.22 -9.63 5.18
CA THR A 137 -6.80 -9.28 3.88
C THR A 137 -8.02 -8.39 4.07
N TYR A 138 -8.90 -8.70 5.02
CA TYR A 138 -10.16 -7.99 5.25
C TYR A 138 -10.03 -6.80 6.22
N ALA A 139 -8.83 -6.52 6.71
CA ALA A 139 -8.55 -5.29 7.46
C ALA A 139 -8.03 -4.19 6.52
N LEU A 140 -8.72 -3.05 6.50
CA LEU A 140 -8.26 -1.84 5.81
C LEU A 140 -7.20 -1.08 6.64
N GLN A 141 -7.32 -1.11 7.97
CA GLN A 141 -6.36 -0.46 8.87
C GLN A 141 -6.30 -1.20 10.21
N TRP A 142 -5.17 -1.06 10.90
CA TRP A 142 -4.93 -1.62 12.23
C TRP A 142 -4.39 -0.55 13.18
N LEU A 143 -5.00 -0.45 14.35
CA LEU A 143 -4.61 0.35 15.50
C LEU A 143 -4.10 -0.61 16.59
N PRO A 144 -2.81 -0.96 16.60
CA PRO A 144 -2.24 -1.84 17.61
C PRO A 144 -2.16 -1.15 18.97
N CYS A 145 -2.30 -1.93 20.04
CA CYS A 145 -2.16 -1.45 21.43
C CYS A 145 -2.92 -0.13 21.70
N ALA A 146 -4.15 -0.05 21.20
CA ALA A 146 -4.99 1.12 21.29
C ALA A 146 -5.38 1.41 22.75
N ALA A 147 -5.21 2.66 23.17
CA ALA A 147 -5.73 3.16 24.43
C ALA A 147 -7.08 3.86 24.21
N GLU A 148 -8.06 3.60 25.06
CA GLU A 148 -9.29 4.40 25.10
C GLU A 148 -9.09 5.63 25.98
N VAL A 149 -9.40 6.81 25.46
CA VAL A 149 -9.38 8.08 26.18
C VAL A 149 -10.73 8.78 26.06
N GLN A 150 -11.04 9.60 27.06
CA GLN A 150 -12.28 10.36 27.12
C GLN A 150 -12.02 11.86 27.32
N GLY A 151 -12.94 12.70 26.84
CA GLY A 151 -12.82 14.14 27.04
C GLY A 151 -14.02 14.92 26.50
N ALA A 152 -14.47 15.91 27.28
CA ALA A 152 -15.64 16.74 26.95
C ALA A 152 -15.42 17.76 25.81
N SER A 153 -14.18 17.93 25.34
CA SER A 153 -13.87 18.91 24.28
C SER A 153 -12.75 18.41 23.37
N VAL A 154 -12.64 19.03 22.18
CA VAL A 154 -11.54 18.79 21.23
C VAL A 154 -10.18 18.96 21.91
N ARG A 155 -10.03 20.01 22.73
CA ARG A 155 -8.80 20.25 23.47
C ARG A 155 -8.51 19.11 24.43
N LEU A 156 -9.46 18.72 25.28
CA LEU A 156 -9.22 17.66 26.28
C LEU A 156 -8.92 16.31 25.63
N LEU A 157 -9.59 15.97 24.52
CA LEU A 157 -9.32 14.75 23.76
C LEU A 157 -7.93 14.76 23.13
N ALA A 158 -7.49 15.89 22.55
CA ALA A 158 -6.15 16.01 21.98
C ALA A 158 -5.07 15.87 23.06
N ASP A 159 -5.30 16.43 24.24
CA ASP A 159 -4.37 16.37 25.37
C ASP A 159 -4.24 14.95 25.90
N ALA A 160 -5.37 14.25 26.05
CA ALA A 160 -5.41 12.85 26.45
C ALA A 160 -4.76 11.93 25.40
N ALA A 161 -4.98 12.19 24.11
CA ALA A 161 -4.35 11.43 23.04
C ALA A 161 -2.82 11.56 23.04
N VAL A 162 -2.30 12.78 23.18
CA VAL A 162 -0.84 13.01 23.28
C VAL A 162 -0.27 12.33 24.52
N ALA A 163 -0.98 12.36 25.66
CA ALA A 163 -0.56 11.68 26.87
C ALA A 163 -0.50 10.15 26.71
N ALA A 164 -1.43 9.56 25.93
CA ALA A 164 -1.49 8.12 25.68
C ALA A 164 -0.40 7.60 24.73
N CYS A 165 0.20 8.44 23.89
CA CYS A 165 1.21 8.02 22.90
C CYS A 165 2.56 7.61 23.52
N GLY A 166 2.92 8.19 24.67
CA GLY A 166 4.30 8.16 25.17
C GLY A 166 5.29 8.91 24.27
N ASP A 167 6.51 9.17 24.77
CA ASP A 167 7.50 9.98 24.06
C ASP A 167 8.63 9.15 23.40
N ALA A 168 8.80 7.88 23.76
CA ALA A 168 9.96 7.06 23.38
C ALA A 168 10.08 6.87 21.84
N LEU A 169 9.02 6.37 21.19
CA LEU A 169 9.02 6.16 19.73
C LEU A 169 9.24 7.47 18.96
N LEU A 170 8.63 8.56 19.44
CA LEU A 170 8.64 9.85 18.76
C LEU A 170 10.01 10.53 18.81
N GLY A 171 10.76 10.34 19.90
CA GLY A 171 12.06 10.98 20.12
C GLY A 171 13.17 10.44 19.22
N GLU A 172 13.14 9.16 18.88
CA GLU A 172 14.17 8.50 18.06
C GLU A 172 13.96 8.71 16.54
N ALA A 173 12.71 8.92 16.12
CA ALA A 173 12.36 8.97 14.71
C ALA A 173 12.88 10.24 13.99
N PRO A 174 13.21 10.14 12.68
CA PRO A 174 13.64 11.28 11.88
C PRO A 174 12.51 12.27 11.64
N ARG A 175 12.86 13.48 11.23
CA ARG A 175 11.90 14.52 10.87
C ARG A 175 10.92 14.02 9.81
N GLY A 176 9.64 14.33 9.98
CA GLY A 176 8.58 13.93 9.05
C GLY A 176 8.15 12.47 9.15
N ALA A 177 8.74 11.66 10.03
CA ALA A 177 8.41 10.24 10.18
C ALA A 177 6.98 9.98 10.67
N LEU A 178 6.38 10.92 11.41
CA LEU A 178 5.05 10.76 11.98
C LEU A 178 3.96 11.21 11.00
N ALA A 179 3.09 10.27 10.63
CA ALA A 179 1.76 10.58 10.09
C ALA A 179 0.72 10.56 11.22
N VAL A 180 -0.30 11.42 11.10
CA VAL A 180 -1.45 11.43 12.02
C VAL A 180 -2.72 11.19 11.22
N HIS A 181 -3.47 10.16 11.59
CA HIS A 181 -4.73 9.79 10.93
C HIS A 181 -5.92 10.09 11.86
N ALA A 182 -6.84 10.92 11.37
CA ALA A 182 -8.14 11.16 11.98
C ALA A 182 -9.17 10.19 11.37
N LEU A 183 -9.70 9.29 12.19
CA LEU A 183 -10.57 8.20 11.75
C LEU A 183 -11.93 8.30 12.44
N VAL A 184 -12.97 7.91 11.71
CA VAL A 184 -14.33 7.67 12.24
C VAL A 184 -14.91 6.43 11.55
N PRO A 185 -15.77 5.64 12.23
CA PRO A 185 -16.36 4.44 11.62
C PRO A 185 -17.14 4.72 10.32
N ASP A 186 -17.73 5.91 10.19
CA ASP A 186 -18.52 6.30 9.03
C ASP A 186 -17.72 6.39 7.72
N LEU A 187 -16.40 6.56 7.78
CA LEU A 187 -15.52 6.52 6.60
C LEU A 187 -15.66 5.20 5.83
N LEU A 188 -15.88 4.11 6.57
CA LEU A 188 -15.86 2.74 6.08
C LEU A 188 -17.22 2.27 5.55
N LYS A 189 -18.21 3.17 5.56
CA LYS A 189 -19.58 2.91 5.06
C LYS A 189 -19.82 3.45 3.65
N GLY A 190 -18.90 4.25 3.10
CA GLY A 190 -19.06 4.87 1.77
C GLY A 190 -20.00 6.06 1.71
N GLY A 191 -20.40 6.60 2.87
CA GLY A 191 -21.20 7.81 2.94
C GLY A 191 -20.39 9.05 2.55
N ARG A 192 -21.05 10.04 1.91
CA ARG A 192 -20.38 11.30 1.49
C ARG A 192 -20.01 12.23 2.65
N THR A 193 -20.69 12.10 3.79
CA THR A 193 -20.54 13.00 4.94
C THR A 193 -20.33 12.17 6.21
N PRO A 194 -19.10 11.72 6.47
CA PRO A 194 -18.79 10.95 7.67
C PRO A 194 -19.00 11.81 8.92
N ARG A 195 -19.89 11.37 9.82
CA ARG A 195 -20.18 12.11 11.05
C ARG A 195 -18.93 12.14 11.92
N LEU A 196 -18.76 13.22 12.66
CA LEU A 196 -17.63 13.47 13.56
C LEU A 196 -16.25 13.60 12.89
N LEU A 197 -16.10 13.37 11.58
CA LEU A 197 -14.78 13.45 10.93
C LEU A 197 -14.10 14.81 11.15
N ARG A 198 -14.80 15.92 10.89
CA ARG A 198 -14.27 17.28 11.14
C ARG A 198 -13.84 17.50 12.59
N ARG A 199 -14.54 16.88 13.54
CA ARG A 199 -14.17 16.95 14.96
C ARG A 199 -12.90 16.13 15.22
N CYS A 200 -12.81 14.94 14.64
CA CYS A 200 -11.62 14.08 14.74
C CYS A 200 -10.40 14.74 14.10
N GLU A 201 -10.54 15.37 12.93
CA GLU A 201 -9.51 16.17 12.27
C GLU A 201 -9.04 17.32 13.18
N ALA A 202 -9.97 18.07 13.79
CA ALA A 202 -9.60 19.12 14.74
C ALA A 202 -8.85 18.60 15.98
N ILE A 203 -9.17 17.38 16.45
CA ILE A 203 -8.43 16.72 17.54
C ILE A 203 -7.02 16.34 17.05
N ALA A 204 -6.92 15.75 15.86
CA ALA A 204 -5.66 15.33 15.25
C ALA A 204 -4.72 16.52 14.99
N ASP A 205 -5.22 17.61 14.42
CA ASP A 205 -4.45 18.84 14.18
C ASP A 205 -3.91 19.39 15.50
N ARG A 206 -4.75 19.44 16.54
CA ARG A 206 -4.36 19.93 17.86
C ARG A 206 -3.34 19.03 18.54
N ALA A 207 -3.48 17.71 18.41
CA ALA A 207 -2.49 16.75 18.91
C ALA A 207 -1.15 16.94 18.17
N LEU A 208 -1.18 17.03 16.84
CA LEU A 208 -0.02 17.23 16.00
C LEU A 208 0.73 18.54 16.31
N GLU A 209 0.01 19.64 16.54
CA GLU A 209 0.59 20.91 16.99
C GLU A 209 1.41 20.75 18.27
N ARG A 210 0.88 20.00 19.26
CA ARG A 210 1.58 19.76 20.53
C ARG A 210 2.80 18.87 20.35
N LEU A 211 2.68 17.84 19.52
CA LEU A 211 3.78 16.93 19.22
C LEU A 211 4.91 17.64 18.47
N ARG A 212 4.60 18.56 17.55
CA ARG A 212 5.59 19.36 16.80
C ARG A 212 6.52 20.19 17.68
N VAL A 213 6.02 20.65 18.83
CA VAL A 213 6.82 21.41 19.80
C VAL A 213 7.92 20.52 20.37
N ARG A 214 7.58 19.28 20.73
CA ARG A 214 8.45 18.36 21.48
C ARG A 214 9.31 17.47 20.58
N HIS A 215 8.77 17.05 19.44
CA HIS A 215 9.32 15.96 18.64
C HIS A 215 9.60 16.40 17.21
N ARG A 216 10.83 16.19 16.75
CA ARG A 216 11.21 16.50 15.36
C ARG A 216 10.43 15.66 14.35
N SER A 217 10.07 14.43 14.73
CA SER A 217 9.34 13.47 13.90
C SER A 217 7.96 13.94 13.47
N ALA A 218 7.30 14.74 14.31
CA ALA A 218 6.01 15.38 14.04
C ALA A 218 6.10 16.64 13.15
N ARG A 219 7.32 17.16 12.92
CA ARG A 219 7.53 18.34 12.09
C ARG A 219 7.52 17.94 10.62
N PRO A 220 6.87 18.71 9.73
CA PRO A 220 6.85 18.40 8.31
C PRO A 220 8.27 18.44 7.73
N LEU A 221 8.49 17.61 6.70
CA LEU A 221 9.63 17.72 5.80
C LEU A 221 9.60 19.05 5.05
N ALA A 222 10.74 19.49 4.53
CA ALA A 222 10.75 20.64 3.63
C ALA A 222 10.06 20.29 2.29
N ALA A 223 9.62 21.30 1.56
CA ALA A 223 9.03 21.10 0.24
C ALA A 223 10.04 20.40 -0.70
N GLY A 224 9.63 19.27 -1.30
CA GLY A 224 10.46 18.48 -2.19
C GLY A 224 11.37 17.45 -1.49
N GLU A 225 11.41 17.44 -0.16
CA GLU A 225 12.06 16.36 0.59
C GLU A 225 11.12 15.16 0.73
N ALA A 226 11.70 13.95 0.66
CA ALA A 226 11.03 12.71 0.97
C ALA A 226 11.81 11.97 2.05
N LEU A 227 11.10 11.24 2.90
CA LEU A 227 11.74 10.28 3.80
C LEU A 227 12.47 9.22 2.96
N PRO A 228 13.72 8.87 3.30
CA PRO A 228 14.39 7.71 2.73
C PRO A 228 13.49 6.47 2.77
N GLY A 229 13.63 5.60 1.77
CA GLY A 229 12.80 4.41 1.64
C GLY A 229 12.86 3.51 2.88
N ASP A 230 14.02 3.40 3.50
CA ASP A 230 14.32 2.60 4.69
C ASP A 230 14.07 3.33 6.03
N ALA A 231 13.68 4.61 6.00
CA ALA A 231 13.44 5.37 7.22
C ALA A 231 12.22 4.82 7.99
N PRO A 232 12.29 4.80 9.35
CA PRO A 232 11.16 4.36 10.15
C PRO A 232 9.98 5.30 9.94
N ARG A 233 8.80 4.71 9.79
CA ARG A 233 7.52 5.41 9.65
C ARG A 233 6.73 5.19 10.92
N LEU A 234 6.25 6.27 11.52
CA LEU A 234 5.37 6.22 12.69
C LEU A 234 3.98 6.67 12.30
N LEU A 235 2.98 6.05 12.90
CA LEU A 235 1.59 6.39 12.68
C LEU A 235 0.87 6.57 14.01
N LEU A 236 0.35 7.78 14.22
CA LEU A 236 -0.61 8.10 15.27
C LEU A 236 -2.02 8.06 14.68
N GLN A 237 -2.87 7.20 15.21
CA GLN A 237 -4.24 7.01 14.75
C GLN A 237 -5.21 7.39 15.85
N LEU A 238 -6.17 8.23 15.50
CA LEU A 238 -7.22 8.72 16.38
C LEU A 238 -8.56 8.25 15.82
N LEU A 239 -9.19 7.24 16.42
CA LEU A 239 -10.50 6.73 16.01
C LEU A 239 -11.59 7.23 16.96
N LEU A 240 -12.35 8.24 16.52
CA LEU A 240 -13.38 8.88 17.31
C LEU A 240 -14.71 8.12 17.20
N LEU A 241 -15.09 7.43 18.28
CA LEU A 241 -16.28 6.57 18.33
C LEU A 241 -17.54 7.33 18.74
N SER A 242 -17.37 8.37 19.56
CA SER A 242 -18.43 9.29 19.97
C SER A 242 -17.85 10.70 20.17
N PRO A 243 -18.66 11.75 20.41
CA PRO A 243 -18.13 13.10 20.65
C PRO A 243 -17.09 13.21 21.78
N GLU A 244 -17.08 12.25 22.72
CA GLU A 244 -16.24 12.26 23.92
C GLU A 244 -15.37 11.01 24.10
N ARG A 245 -15.46 10.02 23.20
CA ARG A 245 -14.75 8.73 23.34
C ARG A 245 -13.86 8.48 22.12
N LEU A 246 -12.55 8.33 22.37
CA LEU A 246 -11.52 8.25 21.34
C LEU A 246 -10.60 7.06 21.61
N LEU A 247 -10.33 6.28 20.58
CA LEU A 247 -9.26 5.28 20.59
C LEU A 247 -8.00 5.89 19.99
N VAL A 248 -6.86 5.65 20.62
CA VAL A 248 -5.57 6.23 20.27
C VAL A 248 -4.53 5.12 20.14
N SER A 249 -3.83 5.08 19.02
CA SER A 249 -2.73 4.13 18.80
C SER A 249 -1.55 4.87 18.17
N LEU A 250 -0.38 4.75 18.78
CA LEU A 250 0.89 5.15 18.18
C LEU A 250 1.71 3.88 17.92
N SER A 251 2.13 3.67 16.69
CA SER A 251 2.94 2.51 16.31
C SER A 251 3.91 2.80 15.18
N PRO A 252 5.03 2.06 15.10
CA PRO A 252 5.78 1.96 13.86
C PRO A 252 4.94 1.26 12.79
N CYS A 253 5.11 1.67 11.54
CA CYS A 253 4.60 0.94 10.39
C CYS A 253 5.67 -0.06 9.94
N GLU A 254 5.28 -1.32 9.81
CA GLU A 254 6.10 -2.33 9.18
C GLU A 254 6.15 -2.07 7.67
N GLN A 255 7.34 -2.14 7.08
CA GLN A 255 7.49 -2.09 5.63
C GLN A 255 7.32 -3.51 5.08
N GLY A 256 6.24 -3.74 4.34
CA GLY A 256 5.81 -5.05 3.89
C GLY A 256 6.61 -5.56 2.69
N ARG A 257 7.92 -5.78 2.84
CA ARG A 257 8.81 -6.34 1.78
C ARG A 257 8.60 -5.67 0.40
N GLY A 258 8.42 -4.36 0.38
CA GLY A 258 8.15 -3.58 -0.83
C GLY A 258 6.66 -3.38 -1.19
N LEU A 259 5.73 -4.12 -0.60
CA LEU A 259 4.28 -4.03 -0.86
C LEU A 259 3.57 -2.99 0.02
N GLY A 260 4.18 -1.81 0.17
CA GLY A 260 3.68 -0.73 1.02
C GLY A 260 3.91 -0.97 2.52
N THR A 261 3.18 -0.26 3.37
CA THR A 261 3.31 -0.38 4.82
C THR A 261 2.09 -1.05 5.48
N TRP A 262 2.29 -1.58 6.69
CA TRP A 262 1.22 -2.02 7.58
C TRP A 262 1.51 -1.63 9.04
N PRO A 263 0.63 -0.90 9.73
CA PRO A 263 -0.55 -0.19 9.23
C PRO A 263 -0.25 0.73 8.03
N ASN A 264 -1.26 1.08 7.22
CA ASN A 264 -1.04 1.95 6.06
C ASN A 264 -0.69 3.36 6.53
N TRP A 265 0.51 3.85 6.19
CA TRP A 265 1.01 5.16 6.61
C TRP A 265 0.42 6.30 5.76
N HIS A 266 0.14 6.03 4.49
CA HIS A 266 -0.23 7.04 3.49
C HIS A 266 -1.73 7.34 3.48
N ALA A 267 -2.57 6.30 3.62
CA ALA A 267 -4.02 6.41 3.47
C ALA A 267 -4.75 6.24 4.82
N PRO A 268 -5.41 7.29 5.35
CA PRO A 268 -6.28 7.19 6.50
C PRO A 268 -7.35 6.11 6.33
N ALA A 269 -7.51 5.25 7.34
CA ALA A 269 -8.40 4.08 7.31
C ALA A 269 -8.13 3.11 6.14
N GLY A 270 -6.95 3.15 5.52
CA GLY A 270 -6.65 2.36 4.32
C GLY A 270 -7.47 2.76 3.09
N LEU A 271 -8.09 3.95 3.10
CA LEU A 271 -8.96 4.42 2.03
C LEU A 271 -8.19 5.30 1.05
N ALA A 272 -7.89 4.76 -0.12
CA ALA A 272 -7.21 5.50 -1.18
C ALA A 272 -8.10 6.58 -1.79
N SER A 273 -7.49 7.73 -2.12
CA SER A 273 -8.17 8.83 -2.82
C SER A 273 -8.22 8.55 -4.32
N VAL A 274 -9.19 7.74 -4.73
CA VAL A 274 -9.29 7.22 -6.11
C VAL A 274 -10.26 7.98 -7.00
N ASP A 275 -11.08 8.87 -6.46
CA ASP A 275 -12.07 9.61 -7.24
C ASP A 275 -11.41 10.53 -8.27
N VAL A 276 -11.94 10.51 -9.48
CA VAL A 276 -11.48 11.36 -10.59
C VAL A 276 -12.57 12.38 -10.94
N PRO A 277 -12.23 13.56 -11.47
CA PRO A 277 -13.23 14.54 -11.88
C PRO A 277 -14.26 13.92 -12.81
N LYS A 278 -15.55 14.24 -12.65
CA LYS A 278 -16.63 13.70 -13.50
C LYS A 278 -16.45 13.96 -15.00
N SER A 279 -15.69 15.00 -15.34
CA SER A 279 -15.30 15.32 -16.72
C SER A 279 -14.27 14.35 -17.32
N THR A 280 -13.63 13.52 -16.50
CA THR A 280 -12.64 12.55 -16.96
C THR A 280 -13.35 11.28 -17.42
N HIS A 281 -13.15 10.92 -18.69
CA HIS A 281 -13.72 9.71 -19.24
C HIS A 281 -13.02 8.46 -18.67
N MET A 282 -13.77 7.62 -17.97
CA MET A 282 -13.34 6.32 -17.47
C MET A 282 -14.38 5.27 -17.88
N PRO A 283 -14.03 4.27 -18.73
CA PRO A 283 -15.02 3.34 -19.29
C PRO A 283 -15.76 2.46 -18.28
N SER A 284 -15.20 2.27 -17.08
CA SER A 284 -15.79 1.46 -16.01
C SER A 284 -15.27 1.90 -14.65
N SER A 285 -16.12 1.87 -13.61
CA SER A 285 -15.75 2.19 -12.22
C SER A 285 -14.71 1.23 -11.62
N ALA A 286 -14.43 0.10 -12.27
CA ALA A 286 -13.38 -0.85 -11.88
C ALA A 286 -12.00 -0.19 -11.74
N TYR A 287 -11.75 0.95 -12.40
CA TYR A 287 -10.53 1.74 -12.26
C TYR A 287 -10.15 2.04 -10.79
N ARG A 288 -11.15 2.16 -9.91
CA ARG A 288 -10.95 2.46 -8.49
C ARG A 288 -10.17 1.36 -7.79
N LYS A 289 -10.41 0.10 -8.13
CA LYS A 289 -9.72 -1.06 -7.53
C LYS A 289 -8.22 -1.03 -7.83
N LEU A 290 -7.85 -0.77 -9.10
CA LEU A 290 -6.45 -0.67 -9.47
C LEU A 290 -5.78 0.55 -8.83
N SER A 291 -6.51 1.66 -8.71
CA SER A 291 -6.02 2.86 -8.04
C SER A 291 -5.78 2.61 -6.54
N GLU A 292 -6.67 1.87 -5.86
CA GLU A 292 -6.49 1.42 -4.47
C GLU A 292 -5.27 0.50 -4.33
N ALA A 293 -5.06 -0.41 -5.28
CA ALA A 293 -3.89 -1.29 -5.30
C ALA A 293 -2.58 -0.50 -5.39
N PHE A 294 -2.48 0.46 -6.32
CA PHE A 294 -1.27 1.29 -6.44
C PHE A 294 -1.02 2.16 -5.21
N ASP A 295 -2.07 2.73 -4.62
CA ASP A 295 -1.94 3.49 -3.38
C ASP A 295 -1.53 2.60 -2.20
N CYS A 296 -2.05 1.37 -2.10
CA CYS A 296 -1.58 0.41 -1.10
C CYS A 296 -0.10 0.05 -1.28
N LEU A 297 0.32 -0.18 -2.54
CA LEU A 297 1.70 -0.49 -2.89
C LEU A 297 2.66 0.69 -2.71
N GLN A 298 2.16 1.92 -2.83
CA GLN A 298 2.96 3.12 -3.08
C GLN A 298 3.94 2.95 -4.26
N GLN A 299 3.50 2.19 -5.27
CA GLN A 299 4.24 1.94 -6.50
C GLN A 299 3.29 2.06 -7.68
N TRP A 300 3.77 2.69 -8.74
CA TRP A 300 3.04 2.89 -9.98
C TRP A 300 3.91 2.45 -11.16
N PRO A 301 3.32 1.91 -12.23
CA PRO A 301 4.03 1.71 -13.47
C PRO A 301 4.49 3.07 -14.03
N ALA A 302 5.73 3.12 -14.48
CA ALA A 302 6.31 4.28 -15.16
C ALA A 302 6.07 4.18 -16.68
N PRO A 303 6.12 5.30 -17.43
CA PRO A 303 5.95 5.28 -18.89
C PRO A 303 6.90 4.34 -19.66
N ALA A 304 8.08 4.05 -19.09
CA ALA A 304 9.08 3.15 -19.67
C ALA A 304 8.86 1.66 -19.31
N ASP A 305 7.97 1.37 -18.37
CA ASP A 305 7.67 0.00 -17.97
C ASP A 305 6.85 -0.71 -19.06
N ARG A 306 7.00 -2.02 -19.17
CA ARG A 306 6.17 -2.85 -20.06
C ARG A 306 4.90 -3.25 -19.30
N VAL A 307 3.72 -2.96 -19.84
CA VAL A 307 2.45 -3.14 -19.11
C VAL A 307 1.44 -3.93 -19.93
N VAL A 308 0.86 -4.97 -19.32
CA VAL A 308 -0.26 -5.74 -19.87
C VAL A 308 -1.47 -5.63 -18.94
N ASP A 309 -2.64 -5.39 -19.52
CA ASP A 309 -3.96 -5.45 -18.87
C ASP A 309 -4.75 -6.65 -19.44
N LEU A 310 -4.96 -7.66 -18.60
CA LEU A 310 -5.64 -8.91 -18.96
C LEU A 310 -7.12 -8.87 -18.56
N GLY A 311 -8.01 -9.10 -19.52
CA GLY A 311 -9.45 -8.93 -19.33
C GLY A 311 -9.81 -7.44 -19.33
N ALA A 312 -9.24 -6.70 -20.29
CA ALA A 312 -9.23 -5.24 -20.28
C ALA A 312 -10.60 -4.61 -20.54
N CYS A 313 -11.57 -5.30 -21.15
CA CYS A 313 -12.85 -4.69 -21.56
C CYS A 313 -13.71 -4.28 -20.34
N PRO A 314 -14.33 -3.08 -20.34
CA PRO A 314 -14.32 -2.06 -21.40
C PRO A 314 -13.14 -1.07 -21.34
N GLY A 315 -12.25 -1.18 -20.35
CA GLY A 315 -10.99 -0.44 -20.31
C GLY A 315 -10.76 0.40 -19.04
N GLY A 316 -11.42 0.13 -17.92
CA GLY A 316 -11.24 0.90 -16.68
C GLY A 316 -9.79 0.87 -16.16
N TRP A 317 -9.15 -0.30 -16.19
CA TRP A 317 -7.76 -0.49 -15.77
C TRP A 317 -6.79 0.06 -16.82
N THR A 318 -7.00 -0.26 -18.09
CA THR A 318 -6.28 0.34 -19.22
C THR A 318 -6.28 1.88 -19.17
N ALA A 319 -7.42 2.53 -18.95
CA ALA A 319 -7.50 3.98 -18.83
C ALA A 319 -6.68 4.53 -17.64
N THR A 320 -6.67 3.80 -16.52
CA THR A 320 -5.85 4.16 -15.34
C THR A 320 -4.37 4.14 -15.68
N LEU A 321 -3.90 3.08 -16.34
CA LEU A 321 -2.52 2.93 -16.78
C LEU A 321 -2.12 3.99 -17.82
N ARG A 322 -3.04 4.33 -18.74
CA ARG A 322 -2.83 5.38 -19.73
C ARG A 322 -2.67 6.76 -19.12
N ARG A 323 -3.38 7.05 -18.03
CA ARG A 323 -3.20 8.29 -17.25
C ARG A 323 -1.85 8.38 -16.55
N LEU A 324 -1.19 7.25 -16.29
CA LEU A 324 0.19 7.19 -15.81
C LEU A 324 1.21 7.34 -16.96
N GLY A 325 0.75 7.49 -18.20
CA GLY A 325 1.59 7.69 -19.38
C GLY A 325 2.10 6.42 -20.05
N CYS A 326 1.77 5.24 -19.51
CA CYS A 326 2.25 3.92 -19.95
C CYS A 326 1.74 3.54 -21.34
N SER A 327 2.54 2.84 -22.14
CA SER A 327 2.01 2.07 -23.26
C SER A 327 1.45 0.74 -22.75
N VAL A 328 0.24 0.37 -23.16
CA VAL A 328 -0.51 -0.75 -22.58
C VAL A 328 -0.88 -1.75 -23.66
N ILE A 329 -0.56 -3.02 -23.43
CA ILE A 329 -1.15 -4.12 -24.20
C ILE A 329 -2.42 -4.58 -23.48
N ALA A 330 -3.56 -4.29 -24.08
CA ALA A 330 -4.88 -4.58 -23.53
C ALA A 330 -5.44 -5.84 -24.20
N VAL A 331 -5.65 -6.90 -23.43
CA VAL A 331 -6.05 -8.22 -23.93
C VAL A 331 -7.48 -8.51 -23.49
N ASP A 332 -8.36 -8.73 -24.46
CA ASP A 332 -9.74 -9.15 -24.19
C ASP A 332 -10.34 -9.83 -25.43
N ARG A 333 -11.45 -10.57 -25.26
CA ARG A 333 -12.25 -11.09 -26.37
C ARG A 333 -13.18 -10.02 -26.93
N SER A 334 -13.57 -9.06 -26.10
CA SER A 334 -14.48 -7.98 -26.44
C SER A 334 -13.72 -6.68 -26.75
N PRO A 335 -14.24 -5.82 -27.65
CA PRO A 335 -13.58 -4.58 -27.99
C PRO A 335 -13.54 -3.62 -26.80
N LEU A 336 -12.48 -2.82 -26.72
CA LEU A 336 -12.38 -1.73 -25.76
C LEU A 336 -13.35 -0.60 -26.08
N ASP A 337 -13.55 0.29 -25.11
CA ASP A 337 -14.12 1.61 -25.35
C ASP A 337 -13.42 2.33 -26.52
N ALA A 338 -14.21 3.06 -27.31
CA ALA A 338 -13.74 3.68 -28.54
C ALA A 338 -12.57 4.64 -28.31
N GLN A 339 -12.55 5.41 -27.22
CA GLN A 339 -11.46 6.36 -26.97
C GLN A 339 -10.13 5.63 -26.72
N LEU A 340 -10.17 4.49 -26.02
CA LEU A 340 -8.99 3.67 -25.78
C LEU A 340 -8.57 2.89 -27.02
N ALA A 341 -9.52 2.39 -27.81
CA ALA A 341 -9.23 1.70 -29.06
C ALA A 341 -8.49 2.57 -30.08
N HIS A 342 -8.69 3.89 -30.04
CA HIS A 342 -8.00 4.87 -30.89
C HIS A 342 -6.76 5.50 -30.24
N ASP A 343 -6.43 5.17 -28.98
CA ASP A 343 -5.22 5.69 -28.33
C ASP A 343 -3.99 4.99 -28.92
N PRO A 344 -3.03 5.71 -29.53
CA PRO A 344 -1.85 5.11 -30.18
C PRO A 344 -0.89 4.40 -29.22
N ARG A 345 -1.04 4.59 -27.91
CA ARG A 345 -0.27 3.89 -26.87
C ARG A 345 -1.03 2.70 -26.27
N VAL A 346 -2.21 2.36 -26.80
CA VAL A 346 -2.94 1.14 -26.46
C VAL A 346 -2.84 0.17 -27.65
N THR A 347 -2.29 -1.01 -27.41
CA THR A 347 -2.34 -2.11 -28.37
C THR A 347 -3.38 -3.11 -27.91
N PHE A 348 -4.51 -3.16 -28.62
CA PHE A 348 -5.55 -4.15 -28.35
C PHE A 348 -5.18 -5.51 -28.96
N VAL A 349 -5.31 -6.57 -28.18
CA VAL A 349 -5.13 -7.95 -28.63
C VAL A 349 -6.42 -8.73 -28.36
N GLY A 350 -7.11 -9.10 -29.43
CA GLY A 350 -8.30 -9.95 -29.37
C GLY A 350 -7.92 -11.38 -28.96
N GLY A 351 -8.31 -11.82 -27.76
CA GLY A 351 -7.94 -13.17 -27.31
C GLY A 351 -8.28 -13.52 -25.87
N ASP A 352 -7.88 -14.72 -25.46
CA ASP A 352 -8.07 -15.20 -24.10
C ASP A 352 -6.97 -14.70 -23.17
N ALA A 353 -7.35 -13.96 -22.14
CA ALA A 353 -6.48 -13.48 -21.06
C ALA A 353 -5.63 -14.61 -20.45
N PHE A 354 -6.21 -15.80 -20.26
CA PHE A 354 -5.50 -16.93 -19.65
C PHE A 354 -4.52 -17.62 -20.60
N ALA A 355 -4.65 -17.41 -21.91
CA ALA A 355 -3.80 -18.01 -22.94
C ALA A 355 -2.71 -17.07 -23.45
N TYR A 356 -2.84 -15.77 -23.20
CA TYR A 356 -1.96 -14.74 -23.71
C TYR A 356 -0.50 -14.92 -23.26
N GLU A 357 0.41 -14.55 -24.15
CA GLU A 357 1.85 -14.53 -23.95
C GLU A 357 2.36 -13.13 -24.35
N PRO A 358 3.04 -12.40 -23.46
CA PRO A 358 3.52 -11.07 -23.79
C PRO A 358 4.66 -11.13 -24.81
N PRO A 359 4.86 -10.07 -25.61
CA PRO A 359 5.87 -10.07 -26.69
C PRO A 359 7.32 -10.13 -26.17
N TRP A 360 7.53 -9.98 -24.86
CA TRP A 360 8.83 -10.12 -24.21
C TRP A 360 9.02 -11.47 -23.50
N ALA A 361 8.16 -12.45 -23.75
CA ALA A 361 8.42 -13.81 -23.29
C ALA A 361 9.78 -14.31 -23.82
N GLY A 362 10.61 -14.88 -22.94
CA GLY A 362 11.98 -15.26 -23.24
C GLY A 362 13.02 -14.13 -23.10
N GLU A 363 12.62 -12.91 -22.72
CA GLU A 363 13.52 -11.78 -22.47
C GLU A 363 13.71 -11.46 -20.97
N GLU A 364 13.50 -12.44 -20.10
CA GLU A 364 13.47 -12.20 -18.66
C GLU A 364 14.85 -11.80 -18.12
N GLY A 365 14.89 -10.84 -17.18
CA GLY A 365 16.15 -10.34 -16.59
C GLY A 365 16.83 -9.19 -17.34
N ARG A 366 16.26 -8.65 -18.42
CA ARG A 366 16.81 -7.48 -19.16
C ARG A 366 16.69 -6.12 -18.44
N GLY A 367 16.41 -6.11 -17.13
CA GLY A 367 16.37 -4.90 -16.30
C GLY A 367 15.17 -3.96 -16.55
N VAL A 368 14.27 -4.28 -17.49
CA VAL A 368 13.05 -3.52 -17.72
C VAL A 368 11.96 -4.04 -16.77
N ARG A 369 11.37 -3.14 -15.98
CA ARG A 369 10.25 -3.47 -15.10
C ARG A 369 9.00 -3.80 -15.93
N THR A 370 8.37 -4.90 -15.59
CA THR A 370 7.19 -5.44 -16.27
C THR A 370 6.02 -5.57 -15.29
N TRP A 371 4.84 -5.14 -15.73
CA TRP A 371 3.59 -5.17 -14.98
C TRP A 371 2.54 -6.02 -15.71
N MET A 372 1.85 -6.86 -14.96
CA MET A 372 0.60 -7.48 -15.39
C MET A 372 -0.51 -7.11 -14.42
N VAL A 373 -1.61 -6.59 -14.94
CA VAL A 373 -2.81 -6.30 -14.16
C VAL A 373 -3.98 -7.10 -14.70
N SER A 374 -4.88 -7.58 -13.84
CA SER A 374 -6.11 -8.26 -14.26
C SER A 374 -7.28 -8.10 -13.27
N ASP A 375 -8.44 -7.64 -13.77
CA ASP A 375 -9.77 -7.74 -13.12
C ASP A 375 -10.68 -8.74 -13.87
N VAL A 376 -10.08 -9.72 -14.56
CA VAL A 376 -10.83 -10.77 -15.24
C VAL A 376 -11.70 -11.50 -14.22
N ILE A 377 -12.88 -11.96 -14.62
CA ILE A 377 -13.73 -12.79 -13.77
C ILE A 377 -13.06 -14.16 -13.60
N ALA A 378 -12.16 -14.25 -12.61
CA ALA A 378 -11.43 -15.46 -12.24
C ALA A 378 -11.87 -15.89 -10.84
N TYR A 379 -12.42 -17.10 -10.76
CA TYR A 379 -12.61 -17.79 -9.48
C TYR A 379 -11.26 -18.32 -8.95
N PRO A 380 -11.16 -18.70 -7.66
CA PRO A 380 -9.88 -18.85 -6.98
C PRO A 380 -8.87 -19.74 -7.72
N ALA A 381 -9.26 -20.93 -8.16
CA ALA A 381 -8.37 -21.82 -8.94
C ALA A 381 -7.80 -21.16 -10.21
N ARG A 382 -8.61 -20.37 -10.93
CA ARG A 382 -8.17 -19.66 -12.15
C ARG A 382 -7.28 -18.46 -11.82
N ALA A 383 -7.54 -17.76 -10.71
CA ALA A 383 -6.67 -16.69 -10.24
C ALA A 383 -5.28 -17.23 -9.85
N VAL A 384 -5.24 -18.35 -9.13
CA VAL A 384 -3.99 -19.05 -8.78
C VAL A 384 -3.27 -19.54 -10.03
N GLU A 385 -3.97 -20.13 -11.00
CA GLU A 385 -3.40 -20.56 -12.28
C GLU A 385 -2.74 -19.38 -13.02
N LEU A 386 -3.40 -18.22 -13.04
CA LEU A 386 -2.87 -17.02 -13.69
C LEU A 386 -1.59 -16.52 -13.01
N VAL A 387 -1.60 -16.41 -11.67
CA VAL A 387 -0.42 -16.06 -10.87
C VAL A 387 0.71 -17.06 -11.11
N ARG A 388 0.43 -18.36 -11.07
CA ARG A 388 1.40 -19.43 -11.29
C ARG A 388 2.02 -19.34 -12.69
N ARG A 389 1.21 -19.18 -13.73
CA ARG A 389 1.67 -19.11 -15.11
C ARG A 389 2.58 -17.90 -15.34
N TRP A 390 2.15 -16.71 -14.94
CA TRP A 390 2.91 -15.48 -15.15
C TRP A 390 4.17 -15.43 -14.27
N GLY A 391 4.06 -15.87 -13.02
CA GLY A 391 5.17 -15.87 -12.08
C GLY A 391 6.26 -16.89 -12.43
N SER A 392 5.89 -18.12 -12.79
CA SER A 392 6.85 -19.18 -13.14
C SER A 392 7.65 -18.87 -14.41
N ARG A 393 7.03 -18.18 -15.36
CA ARG A 393 7.67 -17.73 -16.60
C ARG A 393 8.34 -16.38 -16.48
N ARG A 394 8.32 -15.73 -15.30
CA ARG A 394 8.97 -14.43 -15.06
C ARG A 394 8.52 -13.31 -16.00
N TRP A 395 7.29 -13.40 -16.52
CA TRP A 395 6.75 -12.43 -17.47
C TRP A 395 6.43 -11.07 -16.84
N ALA A 396 6.15 -11.04 -15.55
CA ALA A 396 5.84 -9.83 -14.80
C ALA A 396 6.70 -9.73 -13.55
N SER A 397 7.40 -8.61 -13.37
CA SER A 397 8.08 -8.28 -12.11
C SER A 397 7.11 -7.76 -11.04
N ARG A 398 5.93 -7.28 -11.43
CA ARG A 398 4.85 -6.81 -10.56
C ARG A 398 3.51 -7.29 -11.09
N MET A 399 2.64 -7.76 -10.20
CA MET A 399 1.28 -8.18 -10.58
C MET A 399 0.21 -7.60 -9.66
N VAL A 400 -0.92 -7.21 -10.24
CA VAL A 400 -2.14 -6.85 -9.52
C VAL A 400 -3.29 -7.68 -10.09
N VAL A 401 -3.84 -8.60 -9.31
CA VAL A 401 -4.84 -9.57 -9.81
C VAL A 401 -6.03 -9.59 -8.85
N THR A 402 -7.25 -9.48 -9.35
CA THR A 402 -8.43 -9.73 -8.51
C THR A 402 -8.76 -11.22 -8.47
N MET A 403 -9.06 -11.76 -7.29
CA MET A 403 -9.63 -13.09 -7.09
C MET A 403 -11.09 -12.94 -6.68
N LYS A 404 -12.03 -13.45 -7.48
CA LYS A 404 -13.47 -13.33 -7.21
C LYS A 404 -14.01 -14.56 -6.51
N PHE A 405 -14.91 -14.38 -5.56
CA PHE A 405 -15.57 -15.44 -4.81
C PHE A 405 -17.03 -15.59 -5.26
N GLN A 406 -17.51 -16.83 -5.39
CA GLN A 406 -18.91 -17.11 -5.71
C GLN A 406 -19.83 -16.95 -4.50
N ALA A 407 -19.31 -17.29 -3.31
CA ALA A 407 -20.04 -17.28 -2.05
C ALA A 407 -19.13 -16.73 -0.95
N GLY A 408 -18.86 -17.53 0.09
CA GLY A 408 -17.88 -17.22 1.13
C GLY A 408 -16.45 -17.16 0.58
N VAL A 409 -15.54 -16.68 1.42
CA VAL A 409 -14.12 -16.59 1.10
C VAL A 409 -13.53 -18.00 1.04
N ASP A 410 -12.81 -18.29 -0.05
CA ASP A 410 -12.02 -19.51 -0.15
C ASP A 410 -10.63 -19.25 0.43
N TRP A 411 -10.52 -19.38 1.77
CA TRP A 411 -9.29 -19.12 2.50
C TRP A 411 -8.14 -20.01 2.03
N ALA A 412 -8.43 -21.30 1.75
CA ALA A 412 -7.43 -22.25 1.28
C ALA A 412 -6.83 -21.83 -0.07
N ALA A 413 -7.65 -21.34 -0.99
CA ALA A 413 -7.15 -20.84 -2.27
C ALA A 413 -6.40 -19.50 -2.14
N LEU A 414 -6.75 -18.66 -1.18
CA LEU A 414 -6.00 -17.43 -0.89
C LEU A 414 -4.61 -17.76 -0.31
N ASP A 415 -4.53 -18.71 0.61
CA ASP A 415 -3.28 -19.25 1.15
C ASP A 415 -2.44 -19.94 0.06
N GLU A 416 -3.09 -20.66 -0.86
CA GLU A 416 -2.42 -21.24 -2.03
C GLU A 416 -1.83 -20.15 -2.92
N ALA A 417 -2.58 -19.07 -3.21
CA ALA A 417 -2.09 -17.96 -4.02
C ALA A 417 -0.82 -17.33 -3.42
N GLY A 418 -0.81 -17.10 -2.11
CA GLY A 418 0.36 -16.63 -1.38
C GLY A 418 1.53 -17.60 -1.45
N SER A 419 1.28 -18.87 -1.13
CA SER A 419 2.30 -19.93 -1.17
C SER A 419 2.92 -20.10 -2.56
N VAL A 420 2.10 -20.06 -3.61
CA VAL A 420 2.56 -20.11 -5.01
C VAL A 420 3.42 -18.89 -5.33
N ALA A 421 2.96 -17.68 -5.00
CA ALA A 421 3.72 -16.45 -5.23
C ALA A 421 5.09 -16.51 -4.55
N GLU A 422 5.14 -16.89 -3.28
CA GLU A 422 6.36 -16.98 -2.50
C GLU A 422 7.30 -18.08 -2.98
N SER A 423 6.78 -19.25 -3.37
CA SER A 423 7.58 -20.33 -3.97
C SER A 423 8.23 -19.91 -5.29
N LEU A 424 7.59 -18.99 -6.00
CA LEU A 424 8.10 -18.36 -7.21
C LEU A 424 8.96 -17.14 -6.87
N GLY A 425 9.29 -16.83 -5.61
CA GLY A 425 10.15 -15.72 -5.26
C GLY A 425 9.49 -14.33 -5.39
N TYR A 426 8.16 -14.27 -5.34
CA TYR A 426 7.44 -13.01 -5.18
C TYR A 426 7.18 -12.76 -3.70
N ASP A 427 7.29 -11.52 -3.27
CA ASP A 427 6.54 -11.04 -2.11
C ASP A 427 5.06 -10.95 -2.49
N PHE A 428 4.20 -11.29 -1.53
CA PHE A 428 2.76 -11.39 -1.72
C PHE A 428 2.02 -10.62 -0.63
N ARG A 429 0.96 -9.94 -1.02
CA ARG A 429 0.00 -9.28 -0.13
C ARG A 429 -1.38 -9.36 -0.76
N SER A 430 -2.39 -9.67 0.03
CA SER A 430 -3.79 -9.62 -0.40
C SER A 430 -4.54 -8.59 0.43
N LYS A 431 -5.43 -7.81 -0.21
CA LYS A 431 -6.34 -6.89 0.51
C LYS A 431 -7.74 -6.92 -0.10
N HIS A 432 -8.75 -6.79 0.76
CA HIS A 432 -10.11 -6.44 0.43
C HIS A 432 -10.23 -4.92 0.47
N PHE A 433 -10.02 -4.27 -0.68
CA PHE A 433 -10.11 -2.81 -0.76
C PHE A 433 -11.56 -2.32 -0.71
N PHE A 434 -11.74 -1.02 -0.47
CA PHE A 434 -13.06 -0.43 -0.28
C PHE A 434 -13.97 -0.59 -1.52
N ASN A 435 -13.40 -0.54 -2.73
CA ASN A 435 -14.14 -0.78 -3.97
C ASN A 435 -14.18 -2.25 -4.41
N ASN A 436 -13.65 -3.17 -3.60
CA ASN A 436 -13.88 -4.60 -3.79
C ASN A 436 -15.27 -5.00 -3.26
N LYS A 437 -15.97 -5.84 -4.02
CA LYS A 437 -17.22 -6.48 -3.61
C LYS A 437 -16.92 -7.90 -3.07
N ASN A 438 -17.28 -8.93 -3.82
CA ASN A 438 -17.03 -10.32 -3.48
C ASN A 438 -15.74 -10.78 -4.17
N GLU A 439 -14.70 -9.99 -3.99
CA GLU A 439 -13.38 -10.26 -4.54
C GLU A 439 -12.32 -9.68 -3.61
N VAL A 440 -11.09 -10.19 -3.68
CA VAL A 440 -9.91 -9.57 -3.07
C VAL A 440 -8.91 -9.22 -4.15
N THR A 441 -8.00 -8.32 -3.84
CA THR A 441 -6.93 -7.92 -4.75
C THR A 441 -5.60 -8.48 -4.25
N LEU A 442 -4.93 -9.25 -5.10
CA LEU A 442 -3.61 -9.83 -4.90
C LEU A 442 -2.55 -8.89 -5.45
N LEU A 443 -1.54 -8.61 -4.66
CA LEU A 443 -0.41 -7.74 -4.97
C LEU A 443 0.87 -8.56 -4.90
N LEU A 444 1.61 -8.62 -6.00
CA LEU A 444 2.82 -9.43 -6.08
C LEU A 444 4.00 -8.58 -6.58
N GLN A 445 5.15 -8.80 -5.96
CA GLN A 445 6.41 -8.16 -6.33
C GLN A 445 7.52 -9.19 -6.39
N LEU A 446 8.15 -9.33 -7.55
CA LEU A 446 9.33 -10.17 -7.70
C LEU A 446 10.45 -9.63 -6.81
N ARG A 447 11.04 -10.51 -5.98
CA ARG A 447 12.22 -10.20 -5.17
C ARG A 447 13.41 -9.97 -6.10
N GLU A 448 14.16 -8.91 -5.82
CA GLU A 448 15.41 -8.59 -6.55
C GLU A 448 16.55 -9.53 -6.21
#